data_AF-A0A5K8A5M8-F1
#
_entry.id   AF-A0A5K8A5M8-F1
#
_cell.length_a   1.000
_cell.length_b   1.000
_cell.length_c   1.000
_cell.angle_alpha   90.00
_cell.angle_beta   90.00
_cell.angle_gamma   90.00
#
_symmetry.space_group_name_H-M   'P 1'
#
loop_
_entity.id
_entity.type
_entity.pdbx_description
1 polymer ?
#
loop_
_entity_poly.entity_id
_entity_poly.type
_entity_poly.pdbx_seq_one_letter_code
_entity_poly.pdbx_strand_id
1 'polypeptide(L)'
;MGKKHQKFISISEALNKLKNTLAMQSELKNQEEIEPILARIDDFEMREDVRKVHPLDFSDRYGLWIKSDGSDKFYYGTDLVDLFLNRLGSKPPETIAKVYSKIEWVKASIAKHPETGVTGILIETEMEKFECVQCGHCCLELSDAYQASVPDSDVLRWQRENRYDILEWVDTFVGLNDIWISPKTGEPVNRCPWLRKLPNKDKYICRIHETKPEHCRNFPKSKRHALESGCKGFTAE
;
A
#
# COMPACT_ATOMS: atom_id res chain seq x y z
N MET A 1 -22.40 -16.95 -15.17
CA MET A 1 -21.94 -15.67 -14.59
C MET A 1 -20.95 -15.97 -13.48
N GLY A 2 -19.66 -16.11 -13.82
CA GLY A 2 -18.61 -16.39 -12.83
C GLY A 2 -18.32 -15.14 -11.98
N LYS A 3 -18.29 -15.28 -10.65
CA LYS A 3 -17.96 -14.21 -9.70
C LYS A 3 -16.52 -13.73 -9.96
N LYS A 4 -16.34 -12.70 -10.79
CA LYS A 4 -15.02 -12.11 -11.12
C LYS A 4 -14.44 -11.23 -9.99
N HIS A 5 -15.03 -11.21 -8.80
CA HIS A 5 -14.87 -10.10 -7.85
C HIS A 5 -14.49 -10.54 -6.44
N GLN A 6 -14.02 -11.78 -6.32
CA GLN A 6 -13.57 -12.35 -5.06
C GLN A 6 -12.14 -12.86 -5.24
N LYS A 7 -11.22 -12.40 -4.40
CA LYS A 7 -9.84 -12.87 -4.37
C LYS A 7 -9.65 -13.76 -3.16
N PHE A 8 -9.35 -15.03 -3.38
CA PHE A 8 -8.85 -15.90 -2.31
C PHE A 8 -7.37 -15.57 -2.03
N ILE A 9 -7.01 -15.48 -0.76
CA ILE A 9 -5.63 -15.48 -0.30
C ILE A 9 -5.49 -16.41 0.92
N SER A 10 -4.32 -17.01 1.08
CA SER A 10 -3.97 -17.74 2.29
C SER A 10 -3.87 -16.80 3.51
N ILE A 11 -3.88 -17.38 4.71
CA ILE A 11 -3.72 -16.61 5.97
C ILE A 11 -2.37 -15.89 6.02
N SER A 12 -1.29 -16.52 5.57
CA SER A 12 0.04 -15.90 5.54
C SER A 12 0.09 -14.72 4.57
N GLU A 13 -0.50 -14.85 3.38
CA GLU A 13 -0.62 -13.73 2.43
C GLU A 13 -1.46 -12.59 3.00
N ALA A 14 -2.51 -12.89 3.78
CA ALA A 14 -3.32 -11.88 4.44
C ALA A 14 -2.50 -11.08 5.47
N LEU A 15 -1.75 -11.76 6.33
CA LEU A 15 -0.87 -11.11 7.31
C LEU A 15 0.24 -10.29 6.63
N ASN A 16 0.83 -10.79 5.55
CA ASN A 16 1.84 -10.04 4.79
C ASN A 16 1.26 -8.77 4.15
N LYS A 17 0.03 -8.83 3.64
CA LYS A 17 -0.65 -7.63 3.12
C LYS A 17 -0.90 -6.62 4.23
N LEU A 18 -1.40 -7.06 5.39
CA LEU A 18 -1.59 -6.17 6.54
C LEU A 18 -0.27 -5.54 6.97
N LYS A 19 0.84 -6.30 6.96
CA LYS A 19 2.18 -5.76 7.23
C LYS A 19 2.53 -4.63 6.28
N ASN A 20 2.37 -4.85 4.98
CA ASN A 20 2.68 -3.83 3.98
C ASN A 20 1.81 -2.58 4.14
N THR A 21 0.51 -2.76 4.37
CA THR A 21 -0.44 -1.65 4.60
C THR A 21 -0.04 -0.84 5.82
N LEU A 22 0.18 -1.49 6.97
CA LEU A 22 0.53 -0.83 8.23
C LEU A 22 1.94 -0.20 8.19
N ALA A 23 2.91 -0.83 7.52
CA ALA A 23 4.27 -0.30 7.39
C ALA A 23 4.34 0.99 6.55
N MET A 24 3.36 1.23 5.67
CA MET A 24 3.29 2.45 4.86
C MET A 24 2.59 3.61 5.59
N GLN A 25 2.08 3.40 6.81
CA GLN A 25 1.38 4.44 7.58
C GLN A 25 2.32 5.20 8.51
N SER A 26 1.86 6.39 8.95
CA SER A 26 2.49 7.08 10.06
C SER A 26 2.31 6.31 11.38
N GLU A 27 3.23 6.53 12.32
CA GLU A 27 3.16 5.90 13.64
C GLU A 27 1.87 6.26 14.40
N LEU A 28 1.42 7.52 14.30
CA LEU A 28 0.16 7.98 14.89
C LEU A 28 -1.02 7.17 14.34
N LYS A 29 -1.10 7.00 13.03
CA LYS A 29 -2.20 6.24 12.42
C LYS A 29 -2.15 4.76 12.78
N ASN A 30 -0.95 4.19 12.87
CA ASN A 30 -0.78 2.82 13.35
C ASN A 30 -1.24 2.68 14.81
N GLN A 31 -0.89 3.62 15.69
CA GLN A 31 -1.35 3.64 17.08
C GLN A 31 -2.89 3.65 17.15
N GLU A 32 -3.54 4.61 16.48
CA GLU A 32 -5.01 4.78 16.46
C GLU A 32 -5.76 3.56 15.87
N GLU A 33 -5.17 2.90 14.86
CA GLU A 33 -5.81 1.77 14.18
C GLU A 33 -5.57 0.44 14.91
N ILE A 34 -4.37 0.23 15.46
CA ILE A 34 -3.95 -1.02 16.12
C ILE A 34 -4.53 -1.14 17.53
N GLU A 35 -4.45 -0.09 18.36
CA GLU A 35 -4.86 -0.12 19.77
C GLU A 35 -6.26 -0.76 19.96
N PRO A 36 -7.33 -0.26 19.31
CA PRO A 36 -8.67 -0.77 19.58
C PRO A 36 -8.92 -2.16 19.01
N ILE A 37 -8.02 -2.65 18.14
CA ILE A 37 -8.05 -4.02 17.64
C ILE A 37 -7.32 -4.93 18.62
N LEU A 38 -6.13 -4.53 19.05
CA LEU A 38 -5.29 -5.29 19.96
C LEU A 38 -6.03 -5.53 21.29
N ALA A 39 -6.72 -4.50 21.81
CA ALA A 39 -7.52 -4.57 23.03
C ALA A 39 -8.72 -5.55 22.94
N ARG A 40 -9.11 -5.98 21.73
CA ARG A 40 -10.20 -6.94 21.51
C ARG A 40 -9.70 -8.36 21.27
N ILE A 41 -8.45 -8.52 20.82
CA ILE A 41 -7.90 -9.84 20.49
C ILE A 41 -7.04 -10.39 21.62
N ASP A 42 -6.55 -9.54 22.52
CA ASP A 42 -5.76 -9.91 23.70
C ASP A 42 -6.16 -9.09 24.92
N ASP A 43 -6.02 -9.67 26.11
CA ASP A 43 -6.30 -9.04 27.40
C ASP A 43 -5.06 -8.28 27.94
N PHE A 44 -4.51 -7.36 27.14
CA PHE A 44 -3.38 -6.52 27.57
C PHE A 44 -3.86 -5.29 28.33
N GLU A 45 -3.16 -4.94 29.42
CA GLU A 45 -3.15 -3.58 29.94
C GLU A 45 -2.30 -2.73 28.99
N MET A 46 -2.93 -1.75 28.34
CA MET A 46 -2.28 -0.90 27.34
C MET A 46 -2.64 0.57 27.55
N ARG A 47 -1.72 1.45 27.13
CA ARG A 47 -1.99 2.88 27.03
C ARG A 47 -1.22 3.50 25.86
N GLU A 48 -1.88 4.42 25.18
CA GLU A 48 -1.26 5.28 24.18
C GLU A 48 -0.25 6.24 24.83
N ASP A 49 0.84 6.53 24.12
CA ASP A 49 1.82 7.53 24.54
C ASP A 49 2.58 8.07 23.33
N VAL A 50 3.16 9.26 23.49
CA VAL A 50 3.96 9.96 22.49
C VAL A 50 5.23 10.46 23.17
N ARG A 51 6.39 9.97 22.74
CA ARG A 51 7.64 10.29 23.45
C ARG A 51 8.89 10.26 22.59
N LYS A 52 9.92 10.97 23.07
CA LYS A 52 11.30 10.76 22.63
C LYS A 52 11.84 9.47 23.22
N VAL A 53 12.15 8.50 22.35
CA VAL A 53 12.67 7.20 22.76
C VAL A 53 14.20 7.23 22.91
N HIS A 54 14.87 8.15 22.21
CA HIS A 54 16.27 8.47 22.41
C HIS A 54 16.49 9.99 22.55
N PRO A 55 17.41 10.47 23.40
CA PRO A 55 17.68 11.91 23.57
C PRO A 55 18.12 12.63 22.28
N LEU A 56 18.70 11.89 21.34
CA LEU A 56 19.12 12.41 20.03
C LEU A 56 18.01 12.33 18.96
N ASP A 57 16.82 11.83 19.30
CA ASP A 57 15.73 11.80 18.34
C ASP A 57 15.17 13.19 18.09
N PHE A 58 15.06 13.52 16.82
CA PHE A 58 14.50 14.79 16.34
C PHE A 58 12.97 14.76 16.26
N SER A 59 12.34 13.60 16.45
CA SER A 59 10.88 13.43 16.36
C SER A 59 10.35 12.61 17.53
N ASP A 60 9.15 12.96 17.98
CA ASP A 60 8.43 12.15 18.96
C ASP A 60 7.85 10.90 18.27
N ARG A 61 7.91 9.78 18.98
CA ARG A 61 7.43 8.49 18.51
C ARG A 61 6.07 8.19 19.11
N TYR A 62 5.13 7.79 18.25
CA TYR A 62 3.77 7.41 18.64
C TYR A 62 3.73 5.90 18.81
N GLY A 63 3.20 5.43 19.94
CA GLY A 63 3.25 4.01 20.25
C GLY A 63 2.38 3.59 21.43
N LEU A 64 2.45 2.32 21.77
CA LEU A 64 1.68 1.74 22.87
C LEU A 64 2.61 1.23 23.95
N TRP A 65 2.33 1.59 25.19
CA TRP A 65 2.80 0.83 26.34
C TRP A 65 1.94 -0.40 26.49
N ILE A 66 2.59 -1.56 26.58
CA ILE A 66 1.93 -2.85 26.68
C ILE A 66 2.59 -3.62 27.81
N LYS A 67 1.78 -4.02 28.79
CA LYS A 67 2.22 -4.80 29.92
C LYS A 67 2.18 -6.28 29.59
N SER A 68 3.33 -6.94 29.60
CA SER A 68 3.47 -8.39 29.41
C SER A 68 4.41 -8.95 30.48
N ASP A 69 4.00 -10.05 31.10
CA ASP A 69 4.84 -10.84 32.02
C ASP A 69 5.51 -10.00 33.13
N GLY A 70 4.78 -9.02 33.67
CA GLY A 70 5.23 -8.15 34.76
C GLY A 70 6.13 -6.98 34.34
N SER A 71 6.38 -6.80 33.03
CA SER A 71 7.14 -5.65 32.49
C SER A 71 6.26 -4.79 31.58
N ASP A 72 6.45 -3.47 31.65
CA ASP A 72 5.80 -2.52 30.74
C ASP A 72 6.79 -2.12 29.65
N LYS A 73 6.42 -2.30 28.38
CA LYS A 73 7.27 -2.00 27.23
C LYS A 73 6.56 -1.11 26.23
N PHE A 74 7.27 -0.09 25.75
CA PHE A 74 6.80 0.82 24.71
C PHE A 74 7.13 0.26 23.32
N TYR A 75 6.10 0.08 22.50
CA TYR A 75 6.18 -0.39 21.11
C TYR A 75 5.76 0.73 20.16
N TYR A 76 6.59 1.02 19.17
CA TYR A 76 6.37 2.09 18.19
C TYR A 76 6.95 1.68 16.82
N GLY A 77 6.60 2.41 15.77
CA GLY A 77 7.08 2.12 14.41
C GLY A 77 6.81 0.67 13.97
N THR A 78 7.82 0.02 13.39
CA THR A 78 7.73 -1.37 12.92
C THR A 78 7.55 -2.37 14.07
N ASP A 79 8.06 -2.07 15.27
CA ASP A 79 7.97 -2.98 16.42
C ASP A 79 6.52 -3.14 16.88
N LEU A 80 5.71 -2.07 16.82
CA LEU A 80 4.29 -2.13 17.11
C LEU A 80 3.53 -2.98 16.07
N VAL A 81 3.85 -2.78 14.79
CA VAL A 81 3.23 -3.55 13.68
C VAL A 81 3.58 -5.03 13.80
N ASP A 82 4.84 -5.37 14.06
CA ASP A 82 5.29 -6.75 14.18
C ASP A 82 4.70 -7.43 15.41
N LEU A 83 4.63 -6.73 16.55
CA LEU A 83 3.93 -7.24 17.74
C LEU A 83 2.46 -7.55 17.40
N PHE A 84 1.75 -6.59 16.80
CA PHE A 84 0.35 -6.73 16.43
C PHE A 84 0.12 -7.94 15.51
N LEU A 85 0.93 -8.09 14.46
CA LEU A 85 0.78 -9.20 13.52
C LEU A 85 1.14 -10.56 14.11
N ASN A 86 2.13 -10.61 15.01
CA ASN A 86 2.46 -11.84 15.74
C ASN A 86 1.31 -12.26 16.66
N ARG A 87 0.65 -11.30 17.32
CA ARG A 87 -0.54 -11.56 18.14
C ARG A 87 -1.73 -11.97 17.30
N LEU A 88 -1.97 -11.29 16.19
CA LEU A 88 -3.05 -11.63 15.26
C LEU A 88 -2.85 -13.01 14.62
N GLY A 89 -1.63 -13.35 14.25
CA GLY A 89 -1.29 -14.62 13.59
C GLY A 89 -1.48 -15.86 14.46
N SER A 90 -1.56 -15.71 15.79
CA SER A 90 -1.90 -16.81 16.70
C SER A 90 -3.41 -16.97 16.93
N LYS A 91 -4.24 -16.04 16.41
CA LYS A 91 -5.70 -16.09 16.57
C LYS A 91 -6.35 -17.02 15.53
N PRO A 92 -7.58 -17.49 15.79
CA PRO A 92 -8.34 -18.26 14.82
C PRO A 92 -8.49 -17.48 13.50
N PRO A 93 -8.52 -18.18 12.35
CA PRO A 93 -8.70 -17.56 11.04
C PRO A 93 -9.87 -16.56 10.97
N GLU A 94 -10.98 -16.84 11.65
CA GLU A 94 -12.16 -15.98 11.70
C GLU A 94 -11.85 -14.60 12.29
N THR A 95 -11.00 -14.55 13.32
CA THR A 95 -10.52 -13.30 13.90
C THR A 95 -9.62 -12.56 12.91
N ILE A 96 -8.72 -13.27 12.24
CA ILE A 96 -7.84 -12.71 11.21
C ILE A 96 -8.66 -12.10 10.08
N ALA A 97 -9.70 -12.78 9.59
CA ALA A 97 -10.59 -12.28 8.54
C ALA A 97 -11.36 -11.01 8.96
N LYS A 98 -11.84 -10.95 10.21
CA LYS A 98 -12.50 -9.76 10.77
C LYS A 98 -11.54 -8.56 10.85
N VAL A 99 -10.33 -8.78 11.36
CA VAL A 99 -9.31 -7.74 11.45
C VAL A 99 -8.87 -7.29 10.06
N TYR A 100 -8.67 -8.24 9.14
CA TYR A 100 -8.35 -7.93 7.74
C TYR A 100 -9.42 -7.05 7.10
N SER A 101 -10.70 -7.37 7.31
CA SER A 101 -11.83 -6.57 6.81
C SER A 101 -11.80 -5.13 7.35
N LYS A 102 -11.49 -4.98 8.65
CA LYS A 102 -11.45 -3.68 9.32
C LYS A 102 -10.27 -2.83 8.86
N ILE A 103 -9.10 -3.42 8.68
CA ILE A 103 -7.90 -2.71 8.22
C ILE A 103 -8.05 -2.43 6.72
N GLU A 104 -8.28 -3.41 5.88
CA GLU A 104 -8.27 -3.20 4.41
C GLU A 104 -9.55 -2.53 3.85
N TRP A 105 -10.52 -2.20 4.69
CA TRP A 105 -11.80 -1.55 4.32
C TRP A 105 -12.58 -2.30 3.23
N VAL A 106 -12.57 -3.63 3.35
CA VAL A 106 -13.23 -4.57 2.43
C VAL A 106 -13.99 -5.62 3.22
N LYS A 107 -14.92 -6.32 2.57
CA LYS A 107 -15.51 -7.52 3.18
C LYS A 107 -14.58 -8.70 2.97
N ALA A 108 -14.21 -9.35 4.07
CA ALA A 108 -13.39 -10.56 4.05
C ALA A 108 -14.04 -11.65 4.91
N SER A 109 -14.05 -12.88 4.41
CA SER A 109 -14.63 -14.04 5.10
C SER A 109 -13.75 -15.27 4.93
N ILE A 110 -13.86 -16.22 5.85
CA ILE A 110 -13.11 -17.47 5.74
C ILE A 110 -13.62 -18.30 4.58
N ALA A 111 -12.69 -18.87 3.84
CA ALA A 111 -12.95 -19.81 2.77
C ALA A 111 -11.90 -20.92 2.74
N LYS A 112 -12.21 -22.00 2.03
CA LYS A 112 -11.24 -23.01 1.64
C LYS A 112 -10.90 -22.84 0.17
N HIS A 113 -9.63 -22.98 -0.18
CA HIS A 113 -9.22 -23.01 -1.57
C HIS A 113 -9.92 -24.17 -2.28
N PRO A 114 -10.52 -23.96 -3.47
CA PRO A 114 -11.34 -24.98 -4.13
C PRO A 114 -10.55 -26.24 -4.50
N GLU A 115 -9.29 -26.08 -4.89
CA GLU A 115 -8.43 -27.20 -5.31
C GLU A 115 -7.64 -27.82 -4.16
N THR A 116 -6.96 -27.02 -3.34
CA THR A 116 -6.06 -27.51 -2.30
C THR A 116 -6.73 -27.74 -0.94
N GLY A 117 -7.95 -27.23 -0.74
CA GLY A 117 -8.67 -27.30 0.54
C GLY A 117 -8.07 -26.45 1.67
N VAL A 118 -6.97 -25.72 1.40
CA VAL A 118 -6.28 -24.87 2.38
C VAL A 118 -7.23 -23.77 2.86
N THR A 119 -7.29 -23.56 4.18
CA THR A 119 -8.04 -22.46 4.78
C THR A 119 -7.36 -21.12 4.50
N GLY A 120 -8.14 -20.13 4.07
CA GLY A 120 -7.71 -18.77 3.81
C GLY A 120 -8.87 -17.80 3.91
N ILE A 121 -8.73 -16.65 3.26
CA ILE A 121 -9.70 -15.56 3.28
C ILE A 121 -10.14 -15.26 1.86
N LEU A 122 -11.45 -15.18 1.65
CA LEU A 122 -12.08 -14.68 0.45
C LEU A 122 -12.40 -13.19 0.64
N ILE A 123 -11.85 -12.36 -0.24
CA ILE A 123 -11.95 -10.90 -0.19
C ILE A 123 -12.83 -10.40 -1.32
N GLU A 124 -13.87 -9.64 -0.98
CA GLU A 124 -14.62 -8.81 -1.94
C GLU A 124 -13.85 -7.51 -2.13
N THR A 125 -13.07 -7.42 -3.22
CA THR A 125 -12.11 -6.32 -3.38
C THR A 125 -12.77 -4.98 -3.71
N GLU A 126 -14.01 -5.02 -4.25
CA GLU A 126 -14.77 -3.88 -4.78
C GLU A 126 -14.05 -3.09 -5.88
N MET A 127 -12.98 -3.64 -6.47
CA MET A 127 -12.17 -2.94 -7.47
C MET A 127 -12.90 -2.73 -8.80
N GLU A 128 -13.98 -3.46 -9.06
CA GLU A 128 -14.86 -3.22 -10.21
C GLU A 128 -15.62 -1.89 -10.13
N LYS A 129 -15.74 -1.29 -8.94
CA LYS A 129 -16.32 0.05 -8.78
C LYS A 129 -15.34 1.16 -9.17
N PHE A 130 -14.07 0.82 -9.37
CA PHE A 130 -13.07 1.79 -9.81
C PHE A 130 -13.22 2.08 -11.30
N GLU A 131 -13.38 3.36 -11.63
CA GLU A 131 -13.22 3.85 -13.00
C GLU A 131 -12.28 5.06 -13.04
N CYS A 132 -11.18 4.96 -13.78
CA CYS A 132 -10.26 6.08 -13.93
C CYS A 132 -10.91 7.22 -14.73
N VAL A 133 -11.35 8.27 -14.05
CA VAL A 133 -11.95 9.47 -14.66
C VAL A 133 -10.93 10.43 -15.30
N GLN A 134 -9.67 10.02 -15.42
CA GLN A 134 -8.59 10.81 -16.02
C GLN A 134 -8.36 12.18 -15.36
N CYS A 135 -8.61 12.29 -14.05
CA CYS A 135 -8.46 13.55 -13.33
C CYS A 135 -7.01 14.01 -13.15
N GLY A 136 -6.02 13.13 -13.38
CA GLY A 136 -4.60 13.43 -13.22
C GLY A 136 -4.07 13.39 -11.79
N HIS A 137 -4.94 13.21 -10.78
CA HIS A 137 -4.59 13.23 -9.36
C HIS A 137 -3.37 12.36 -9.01
N CYS A 138 -3.39 11.09 -9.39
CA CYS A 138 -2.28 10.17 -9.10
C CYS A 138 -0.96 10.56 -9.78
N CYS A 139 -0.99 11.34 -10.87
CA CYS A 139 0.21 11.78 -11.57
C CYS A 139 0.71 13.17 -11.12
N LEU A 140 -0.13 13.93 -10.41
CA LEU A 140 0.15 15.30 -9.98
C LEU A 140 0.48 15.39 -8.49
N GLU A 141 -0.25 14.62 -7.67
CA GLU A 141 -0.21 14.75 -6.21
C GLU A 141 0.58 13.61 -5.53
N LEU A 142 0.83 12.51 -6.24
CA LEU A 142 1.56 11.37 -5.70
C LEU A 142 2.98 11.35 -6.27
N SER A 143 3.97 11.44 -5.37
CA SER A 143 5.39 11.39 -5.71
C SER A 143 5.75 10.11 -6.46
N ASP A 144 5.12 8.97 -6.15
CA ASP A 144 5.33 7.68 -6.81
C ASP A 144 5.16 7.74 -8.34
N ALA A 145 4.44 8.72 -8.89
CA ALA A 145 4.29 8.86 -10.34
C ALA A 145 5.52 9.49 -11.03
N TYR A 146 6.43 10.10 -10.28
CA TYR A 146 7.59 10.79 -10.86
C TYR A 146 8.91 10.72 -10.09
N GLN A 147 8.89 10.23 -8.85
CA GLN A 147 10.03 9.95 -7.98
C GLN A 147 9.88 8.52 -7.47
N ALA A 148 10.26 7.55 -8.32
CA ALA A 148 10.15 6.15 -8.00
C ALA A 148 11.24 5.34 -8.69
N SER A 149 11.48 4.13 -8.21
CA SER A 149 12.25 3.12 -8.94
C SER A 149 11.28 2.11 -9.57
N VAL A 150 11.69 1.50 -10.68
CA VAL A 150 10.93 0.45 -11.37
C VAL A 150 11.67 -0.89 -11.33
N PRO A 151 10.94 -2.01 -11.34
CA PRO A 151 11.57 -3.32 -11.45
C PRO A 151 12.26 -3.50 -12.81
N ASP A 152 13.26 -4.37 -12.87
CA ASP A 152 13.93 -4.75 -14.13
C ASP A 152 12.95 -5.22 -15.20
N SER A 153 11.82 -5.82 -14.79
CA SER A 153 10.76 -6.28 -15.70
C SER A 153 10.15 -5.15 -16.54
N ASP A 154 10.08 -3.92 -16.01
CA ASP A 154 9.63 -2.74 -16.76
C ASP A 154 10.70 -2.29 -17.76
N VAL A 155 11.97 -2.20 -17.35
CA VAL A 155 13.10 -1.81 -18.21
C VAL A 155 13.27 -2.80 -19.36
N LEU A 156 13.30 -4.10 -19.05
CA LEU A 156 13.38 -5.17 -20.05
C LEU A 156 12.19 -5.15 -21.02
N ARG A 157 10.99 -4.79 -20.54
CA ARG A 157 9.82 -4.62 -21.41
C ARG A 157 10.03 -3.44 -22.37
N TRP A 158 10.43 -2.28 -21.87
CA TRP A 158 10.67 -1.10 -22.73
C TRP A 158 11.77 -1.33 -23.76
N GLN A 159 12.81 -2.09 -23.43
CA GLN A 159 13.82 -2.55 -24.39
C GLN A 159 13.22 -3.41 -25.50
N ARG A 160 12.42 -4.43 -25.14
CA ARG A 160 11.74 -5.29 -26.14
C ARG A 160 10.77 -4.52 -27.03
N GLU A 161 10.12 -3.49 -26.49
CA GLU A 161 9.20 -2.62 -27.21
C GLU A 161 9.91 -1.51 -28.01
N ASN A 162 11.26 -1.46 -27.99
CA ASN A 162 12.07 -0.41 -28.61
C ASN A 162 11.68 1.01 -28.16
N ARG A 163 11.25 1.16 -26.90
CA ARG A 163 10.85 2.43 -26.29
C ARG A 163 12.05 3.18 -25.72
N TYR A 164 13.00 3.51 -26.59
CA TYR A 164 14.20 4.27 -26.23
C TYR A 164 13.87 5.67 -25.70
N ASP A 165 12.73 6.23 -26.13
CA ASP A 165 12.18 7.47 -25.58
C ASP A 165 11.79 7.35 -24.10
N ILE A 166 11.50 6.16 -23.58
CA ILE A 166 11.30 5.93 -22.14
C ILE A 166 12.62 5.60 -21.47
N LEU A 167 13.43 4.74 -22.10
CA LEU A 167 14.71 4.28 -21.53
C LEU A 167 15.70 5.43 -21.28
N GLU A 168 15.67 6.51 -22.07
CA GLU A 168 16.51 7.70 -21.81
C GLU A 168 16.17 8.41 -20.48
N TRP A 169 15.01 8.12 -19.87
CA TRP A 169 14.57 8.68 -18.59
C TRP A 169 14.82 7.75 -17.40
N VAL A 170 15.48 6.62 -17.64
CA VAL A 170 15.81 5.62 -16.63
C VAL A 170 17.29 5.77 -16.27
N ASP A 171 17.57 5.95 -14.98
CA ASP A 171 18.93 5.87 -14.46
C ASP A 171 19.10 4.58 -13.65
N THR A 172 20.08 3.77 -14.02
CA THR A 172 20.33 2.47 -13.36
C THR A 172 21.56 2.58 -12.47
N PHE A 173 21.35 2.54 -11.16
CA PHE A 173 22.41 2.62 -10.16
C PHE A 173 22.28 1.50 -9.12
N VAL A 174 23.32 0.69 -8.96
CA VAL A 174 23.42 -0.36 -7.92
C VAL A 174 22.21 -1.31 -7.91
N GLY A 175 21.72 -1.68 -9.09
CA GLY A 175 20.57 -2.60 -9.24
C GLY A 175 19.19 -1.97 -8.99
N LEU A 176 19.12 -0.64 -8.84
CA LEU A 176 17.88 0.13 -8.86
C LEU A 176 17.75 0.82 -10.22
N ASN A 177 16.52 0.92 -10.73
CA ASN A 177 16.21 1.65 -11.95
C ASN A 177 15.32 2.86 -11.60
N ASP A 178 15.95 3.99 -11.32
CA ASP A 178 15.26 5.21 -10.97
C ASP A 178 14.64 5.87 -12.19
N ILE A 179 13.45 6.42 -11.97
CA ILE A 179 12.66 7.17 -12.95
C ILE A 179 12.03 8.38 -12.25
N TRP A 180 11.75 9.50 -12.90
CA TRP A 180 12.13 9.90 -14.25
C TRP A 180 13.29 10.89 -14.15
N ILE A 181 14.46 10.48 -14.64
CA ILE A 181 15.64 11.34 -14.64
C ILE A 181 15.70 12.08 -15.97
N SER A 182 15.87 13.39 -15.93
CA SER A 182 15.91 14.21 -17.14
C SER A 182 17.17 13.89 -17.95
N PRO A 183 17.07 13.41 -19.20
CA PRO A 183 18.24 13.09 -20.03
C PRO A 183 19.09 14.31 -20.38
N LYS A 184 18.54 15.53 -20.20
CA LYS A 184 19.25 16.79 -20.48
C LYS A 184 20.06 17.29 -19.30
N THR A 185 19.61 17.01 -18.08
CA THR A 185 20.20 17.59 -16.86
C THR A 185 20.82 16.55 -15.95
N GLY A 186 20.46 15.27 -16.10
CA GLY A 186 20.85 14.21 -15.17
C GLY A 186 20.12 14.26 -13.83
N GLU A 187 19.11 15.11 -13.70
CA GLU A 187 18.43 15.38 -12.43
C GLU A 187 17.01 14.78 -12.38
N PRO A 188 16.52 14.34 -11.21
CA PRO A 188 15.14 13.93 -11.04
C PRO A 188 14.16 15.05 -11.39
N VAL A 189 13.10 14.72 -12.12
CA VAL A 189 12.02 15.69 -12.38
C VAL A 189 11.10 15.86 -11.17
N ASN A 190 10.43 16.99 -11.08
CA ASN A 190 9.38 17.25 -10.09
C ASN A 190 7.96 16.94 -10.60
N ARG A 191 7.84 16.43 -11.83
CA ARG A 191 6.56 16.07 -12.46
C ARG A 191 6.76 15.02 -13.55
N CYS A 192 5.84 14.07 -13.66
CA CYS A 192 5.90 13.04 -14.69
C CYS A 192 6.02 13.63 -16.12
N PRO A 193 7.07 13.27 -16.89
CA PRO A 193 7.33 13.83 -18.22
C PRO A 193 6.31 13.33 -19.26
N TRP A 194 5.57 12.27 -18.94
CA TRP A 194 4.58 11.63 -19.81
C TRP A 194 3.16 12.16 -19.63
N LEU A 195 2.90 12.96 -18.60
CA LEU A 195 1.58 13.52 -18.31
C LEU A 195 1.24 14.71 -19.22
N ARG A 196 0.09 14.68 -19.87
CA ARG A 196 -0.44 15.80 -20.69
C ARG A 196 -1.86 16.15 -20.27
N LYS A 197 -2.17 17.44 -20.15
CA LYS A 197 -3.54 17.94 -20.02
C LYS A 197 -4.16 17.99 -21.42
N LEU A 198 -5.39 17.50 -21.57
CA LEU A 198 -6.12 17.62 -22.83
C LEU A 198 -6.56 19.08 -23.04
N PRO A 199 -6.40 19.64 -24.25
CA PRO A 199 -6.87 20.99 -24.54
C PRO A 199 -8.35 21.15 -24.25
N ASN A 200 -8.71 22.26 -23.59
CA ASN A 200 -10.10 22.63 -23.26
C ASN A 200 -10.90 21.58 -22.47
N LYS A 201 -10.22 20.67 -21.76
CA LYS A 201 -10.84 19.66 -20.90
C LYS A 201 -10.10 19.56 -19.58
N ASP A 202 -10.81 19.30 -18.49
CA ASP A 202 -10.22 18.94 -17.20
C ASP A 202 -9.91 17.44 -17.12
N LYS A 203 -9.20 16.96 -18.14
CA LYS A 203 -8.77 15.58 -18.27
C LYS A 203 -7.29 15.51 -18.60
N TYR A 204 -6.64 14.47 -18.10
CA TYR A 204 -5.23 14.20 -18.32
C TYR A 204 -5.04 12.85 -19.02
N ILE A 205 -4.02 12.78 -19.87
CA ILE A 205 -3.59 11.56 -20.54
C ILE A 205 -2.14 11.27 -20.22
N CYS A 206 -1.80 9.98 -20.19
CA CYS A 206 -0.43 9.50 -20.11
C CYS A 206 0.02 9.13 -21.52
N ARG A 207 1.10 9.75 -22.02
CA ARG A 207 1.63 9.46 -23.36
C ARG A 207 2.20 8.05 -23.51
N ILE A 208 2.43 7.35 -22.39
CA ILE A 208 2.92 5.98 -22.36
C ILE A 208 1.86 5.00 -21.85
N HIS A 209 0.57 5.31 -22.04
CA HIS A 209 -0.54 4.56 -21.43
C HIS A 209 -0.42 3.05 -21.53
N GLU A 210 -0.10 2.54 -22.72
CA GLU A 210 0.00 1.10 -23.03
C GLU A 210 1.17 0.40 -22.35
N THR A 211 2.22 1.15 -21.98
CA THR A 211 3.45 0.58 -21.38
C THR A 211 3.89 1.35 -20.14
N LYS A 212 2.91 1.85 -19.38
CA LYS A 212 3.16 2.46 -18.07
C LYS A 212 4.02 1.53 -17.20
N PRO A 213 4.85 2.08 -16.32
CA PRO A 213 5.51 1.28 -15.32
C PRO A 213 4.49 0.61 -14.40
N GLU A 214 4.91 -0.47 -13.76
CA GLU A 214 4.07 -1.36 -12.96
C GLU A 214 3.28 -0.61 -11.88
N HIS A 215 3.92 0.25 -11.09
CA HIS A 215 3.24 1.00 -10.02
C HIS A 215 2.13 1.92 -10.56
N CYS A 216 2.34 2.55 -11.73
CA CYS A 216 1.33 3.40 -12.38
C CYS A 216 0.18 2.57 -12.97
N ARG A 217 0.47 1.38 -13.53
CA ARG A 217 -0.54 0.48 -14.10
C ARG A 217 -1.39 -0.18 -13.02
N ASN A 218 -0.79 -0.48 -11.87
CA ASN A 218 -1.45 -1.10 -10.72
C ASN A 218 -2.12 -0.07 -9.81
N PHE A 219 -2.22 1.21 -10.22
CA PHE A 219 -2.91 2.24 -9.45
C PHE A 219 -4.42 2.25 -9.77
N PRO A 220 -5.31 2.31 -8.75
CA PRO A 220 -5.03 2.10 -7.33
C PRO A 220 -4.85 0.60 -7.02
N LYS A 221 -4.00 0.31 -6.03
CA LYS A 221 -3.63 -1.08 -5.64
C LYS A 221 -4.75 -1.80 -4.89
N SER A 222 -5.63 -1.05 -4.23
CA SER A 222 -6.79 -1.53 -3.47
C SER A 222 -7.81 -0.40 -3.31
N LYS A 223 -9.03 -0.73 -2.84
CA LYS A 223 -10.05 0.26 -2.47
C LYS A 223 -9.53 1.20 -1.39
N ARG A 224 -8.91 0.66 -0.32
CA ARG A 224 -8.25 1.47 0.72
C ARG A 224 -7.23 2.45 0.14
N HIS A 225 -6.30 1.97 -0.69
CA HIS A 225 -5.30 2.83 -1.32
C HIS A 225 -5.95 3.93 -2.17
N ALA A 226 -7.02 3.61 -2.91
CA ALA A 226 -7.74 4.63 -3.68
C ALA A 226 -8.36 5.71 -2.79
N LEU A 227 -9.02 5.33 -1.70
CA LEU A 227 -9.67 6.26 -0.77
C LEU A 227 -8.65 7.12 -0.03
N GLU A 228 -7.59 6.51 0.50
CA GLU A 228 -6.52 7.20 1.23
C GLU A 228 -5.74 8.16 0.34
N SER A 229 -5.51 7.78 -0.92
CA SER A 229 -4.85 8.67 -1.88
C SER A 229 -5.77 9.75 -2.43
N GLY A 230 -7.06 9.80 -2.10
CA GLY A 230 -8.01 10.79 -2.65
C GLY A 230 -8.37 10.56 -4.12
N CYS A 231 -8.28 9.31 -4.59
CA CYS A 231 -8.59 8.97 -5.96
C CYS A 231 -10.07 9.23 -6.31
N LYS A 232 -10.30 10.10 -7.30
CA LYS A 232 -11.66 10.45 -7.78
C LYS A 232 -12.36 9.34 -8.57
N GLY A 233 -11.66 8.23 -8.85
CA GLY A 233 -12.20 7.09 -9.60
C GLY A 233 -12.95 6.08 -8.73
N PHE A 234 -12.90 6.23 -7.42
CA PHE A 234 -13.83 5.59 -6.49
C PHE A 234 -14.76 6.68 -5.97
N THR A 235 -16.00 6.71 -6.45
CA THR A 235 -17.03 7.53 -5.81
C THR A 235 -17.41 6.86 -4.50
N ALA A 236 -17.38 7.62 -3.40
CA ALA A 236 -18.04 7.21 -2.18
C ALA A 236 -19.55 7.12 -2.48
N GLU A 237 -20.09 5.91 -2.55
CA GLU A 237 -21.53 5.69 -2.36
C GLU A 237 -21.89 5.87 -0.89
#